data_AF-A0A3D9TFU7-F1
#
_entry.id   AF-A0A3D9TFU7-F1
#
_cell.length_a   1.000
_cell.length_b   1.000
_cell.length_c   1.000
_cell.angle_alpha   90.00
_cell.angle_beta   90.00
_cell.angle_gamma   90.00
#
_symmetry.space_group_name_H-M   'P 1'
#
loop_
_entity.id
_entity.type
_entity.pdbx_description
1 polymer ?
#
loop_
_entity_poly.entity_id
_entity_poly.type
_entity_poly.pdbx_seq_one_letter_code
_entity_poly.pdbx_strand_id
1 'polypeptide(L)' 'MGVKLEELEKCFNEVVNEEAEYVAVQIEMDGFPSEEVIINDKHNIDS' A
#
# COMPACT_ATOMS: atom_id res chain seq x y z
N MET A 1 -1.37 16.36 -2.69
CA MET A 1 -2.68 15.83 -2.27
C MET A 1 -2.38 14.45 -1.72
N GLY A 2 -2.39 14.29 -0.40
CA GLY A 2 -2.03 13.02 0.23
C GLY A 2 -3.03 11.94 -0.15
N VAL A 3 -2.52 10.75 -0.47
CA VAL A 3 -3.31 9.56 -0.77
C VAL A 3 -4.22 9.31 0.43
N LYS A 4 -5.53 9.36 0.21
CA LYS A 4 -6.51 9.09 1.27
C LYS A 4 -6.56 7.58 1.50
N LEU A 5 -6.89 7.14 2.72
CA LEU A 5 -7.03 5.73 3.08
C LEU A 5 -7.81 4.91 2.03
N GLU A 6 -8.86 5.51 1.46
CA GLU A 6 -9.71 4.94 0.39
C GLU A 6 -8.94 4.63 -0.91
N GLU A 7 -7.95 5.42 -1.28
CA GLU A 7 -7.11 5.19 -2.47
C GLU A 7 -6.09 4.09 -2.21
N LEU A 8 -5.62 3.97 -0.97
CA LEU A 8 -4.81 2.84 -0.53
C LEU A 8 -5.61 1.54 -0.67
N GLU A 9 -6.83 1.50 -0.09
CA GLU A 9 -7.72 0.34 -0.14
C GLU A 9 -8.02 -0.09 -1.59
N LYS A 10 -8.24 0.87 -2.49
CA LYS A 10 -8.41 0.55 -3.93
C LYS A 10 -7.17 -0.09 -4.53
N CYS A 11 -5.99 0.47 -4.27
CA CYS A 11 -4.74 -0.09 -4.78
C CYS A 11 -4.51 -1.53 -4.26
N PHE A 12 -4.77 -1.77 -2.97
CA PHE A 12 -4.71 -3.11 -2.39
C PHE A 12 -5.70 -4.08 -3.04
N ASN A 13 -6.95 -3.66 -3.25
CA ASN A 13 -7.99 -4.50 -3.88
C ASN A 13 -7.70 -4.79 -5.37
N GLU A 14 -7.13 -3.85 -6.11
CA GLU A 14 -6.71 -4.06 -7.51
C GLU A 14 -5.63 -5.13 -7.58
N VAL A 15 -4.62 -5.05 -6.70
CA VAL A 15 -3.52 -6.01 -6.69
C VAL A 15 -3.97 -7.43 -6.28
N VAL A 16 -4.95 -7.55 -5.39
CA VAL A 16 -5.59 -8.85 -5.07
C VAL A 16 -6.22 -9.48 -6.32
N ASN A 17 -6.87 -8.69 -7.17
CA ASN A 17 -7.46 -9.17 -8.42
C ASN A 17 -6.42 -9.52 -9.49
N GLU A 18 -5.21 -8.96 -9.40
CA GLU A 18 -4.08 -9.23 -10.31
C GLU A 18 -3.21 -10.43 -9.88
N GLU A 19 -3.59 -11.15 -8.82
CA GLU A 19 -2.85 -12.27 -8.22
C GLU A 19 -1.39 -11.94 -7.79
N ALA A 20 -1.05 -10.66 -7.61
CA ALA A 20 0.33 -10.32 -7.26
C ALA A 20 0.68 -10.78 -5.83
N GLU A 21 1.93 -11.19 -5.63
CA GLU A 21 2.39 -11.68 -4.32
C GLU A 21 2.64 -10.57 -3.31
N TYR A 22 2.93 -9.35 -3.76
CA TYR A 22 3.30 -8.22 -2.92
C TYR A 22 2.68 -6.92 -3.40
N VAL A 23 2.29 -6.07 -2.45
CA VAL A 23 1.92 -4.67 -2.68
C VAL A 23 2.99 -3.79 -2.04
N ALA A 24 3.56 -2.87 -2.82
CA ALA A 24 4.47 -1.85 -2.31
C ALA A 24 3.79 -0.48 -2.33
N VAL A 25 3.76 0.19 -1.19
CA VAL A 25 3.20 1.54 -1.06
C VAL A 25 4.28 2.47 -0.55
N GLN A 26 4.48 3.57 -1.27
CA GLN A 26 5.34 4.65 -0.82
C GLN A 26 4.53 5.60 0.07
N ILE A 27 5.05 5.88 1.25
CA ILE A 27 4.41 6.76 2.23
C ILE A 27 5.35 7.91 2.61
N GLU A 28 4.76 9.09 2.72
CA GLU A 28 5.38 10.26 3.32
C GLU A 28 4.79 10.43 4.72
N MET A 29 5.65 10.58 5.73
CA MET A 29 5.24 10.73 7.12
C MET A 29 5.89 11.97 7.73
N ASP A 30 5.09 12.78 8.40
CA ASP A 30 5.60 13.92 9.15
C ASP A 30 6.60 13.47 10.23
N GLY A 31 7.79 14.07 10.21
CA GLY A 31 8.87 13.75 11.15
C GLY A 31 9.89 12.72 10.65
N PHE A 32 9.69 12.15 9.46
CA PHE A 32 10.70 11.32 8.79
C PHE A 32 11.40 12.12 7.68
N PRO A 33 12.73 11.93 7.50
CA PRO A 33 13.52 12.73 6.57
C PRO A 33 13.33 12.32 5.10
N SER A 34 12.72 11.17 4.84
CA SER A 34 12.54 10.59 3.51
C SER A 34 11.24 9.80 3.43
N GLU A 35 10.74 9.67 2.21
CA GLU A 35 9.66 8.74 1.88
C GLU A 35 10.11 7.31 2.17
N GLU A 36 9.22 6.53 2.77
CA GLU A 36 9.44 5.13 3.11
C GLU A 36 8.58 4.24 2.23
N VAL A 37 9.05 3.01 1.95
CA VAL A 37 8.28 2.03 1.19
C VAL A 37 7.86 0.89 2.11
N ILE A 38 6.55 0.71 2.24
CA ILE A 38 5.97 -0.45 2.93
C ILE A 38 5.67 -1.52 1.89
N ILE A 39 6.25 -2.70 2.08
CA ILE A 39 5.97 -3.88 1.27
C ILE A 39 5.10 -4.81 2.11
N ASN A 40 3.91 -5.13 1.61
CA ASN A 40 2.99 -6.04 2.27
C ASN A 40 2.76 -7.28 1.39
N ASP A 41 2.80 -8.45 2.02
CA ASP A 41 2.50 -9.72 1.37
C ASP A 41 0.98 -9.87 1.16
N LYS A 42 0.57 -10.48 0.06
CA LYS A 42 -0.85 -10.69 -0.27
C LYS A 42 -1.64 -11.40 0.83
N HIS A 43 -1.00 -12.26 1.61
CA HIS A 43 -1.64 -12.98 2.71
C HIS A 43 -2.13 -12.06 3.83
N ASN A 44 -1.59 -10.85 3.93
CA ASN A 44 -2.04 -9.84 4.90
C ASN A 44 -3.21 -8.98 4.38
N ILE A 45 -3.66 -9.19 3.14
CA ILE A 45 -4.76 -8.42 2.52
C ILE A 45 -6.08 -9.21 2.56
N ASP A 46 -6.01 -10.54 2.45
CA ASP A 46 -7.15 -11.45 2.22
C ASP A 46 -7.76 -12.03 3.51
N SER A 47 -7.97 -11.23 4.57
CA SER A 47 -8.60 -11.72 5.81
C SER A 47 -9.65 -10.80 6.43
#